data_AF-A0A4U8UTU9-F1
#
_entry.id   AF-A0A4U8UTU9-F1
#
_cell.length_a   1.000
_cell.length_b   1.000
_cell.length_c   1.000
_cell.angle_alpha   90.00
_cell.angle_beta   90.00
_cell.angle_gamma   90.00
#
_symmetry.space_group_name_H-M   'P 1'
#
loop_
_entity.id
_entity.type
_entity.pdbx_description
1 polymer ?
#
loop_
_entity_poly.entity_id
_entity_poly.type
_entity_poly.pdbx_seq_one_letter_code
_entity_poly.pdbx_strand_id
1 'polypeptide(L)'
;MNPEDVKKDCVYRAASLICLILLIVEIVGGSAACSILLLTDGVRLFADYLTHYTTNKSLSPCWRYAEFAFLFACVFFLWALTGVFVFCATQRAISMEFKIDERLLLIISIIAVLCNLAMLVMHFSKVLKPRRFTPLSDFISVRAHQILHIFFNHGVGLFVFAAGLLIFINPSWNIADTIGTYIMAVLVFANTAAIINKLVREIRDVWLRRDSYDRI
;
A
#
# COMPACT_ATOMS: atom_id res chain seq x y z
N MET A 1 -6.91 23.33 19.63
CA MET A 1 -7.00 22.05 18.89
C MET A 1 -7.68 21.04 19.80
N ASN A 2 -8.71 20.32 19.34
CA ASN A 2 -9.49 19.39 20.18
C ASN A 2 -8.60 18.20 20.61
N PRO A 3 -8.56 17.78 21.88
CA PRO A 3 -7.75 16.64 22.34
C PRO A 3 -8.01 15.33 21.57
N GLU A 4 -9.21 15.14 21.02
CA GLU A 4 -9.50 14.00 20.14
C GLU A 4 -8.74 14.05 18.81
N ASP A 5 -8.48 15.23 18.26
CA ASP A 5 -7.79 15.40 16.98
C ASP A 5 -6.27 15.22 17.14
N VAL A 6 -5.72 15.66 18.27
CA VAL A 6 -4.32 15.39 18.64
C VAL A 6 -4.04 13.89 18.76
N LYS A 7 -4.96 13.14 19.38
CA LYS A 7 -4.83 11.67 19.51
C LYS A 7 -4.93 10.96 18.14
N LYS A 8 -5.77 11.45 17.23
CA LYS A 8 -5.88 10.90 15.86
C LYS A 8 -4.58 11.10 15.08
N ASP A 9 -4.00 12.29 15.16
CA ASP A 9 -2.76 12.63 14.45
C ASP A 9 -1.57 11.79 14.95
N CYS A 10 -1.49 11.53 16.26
CA CYS A 10 -0.43 10.71 16.83
C CYS A 10 -0.48 9.25 16.32
N VAL A 11 -1.69 8.65 16.27
CA VAL A 11 -1.88 7.28 15.76
C VAL A 11 -1.52 7.19 14.27
N TYR A 12 -1.88 8.20 13.47
CA TYR A 12 -1.51 8.21 12.05
C TYR A 12 0.00 8.34 11.83
N ARG A 13 0.66 9.22 12.59
CA ARG A 13 2.13 9.36 12.53
C ARG A 13 2.83 8.06 12.94
N ALA A 14 2.34 7.39 13.99
CA ALA A 14 2.88 6.11 14.43
C ALA A 14 2.73 5.02 13.36
N ALA A 15 1.52 4.87 12.79
CA ALA A 15 1.28 3.89 11.72
C ALA A 15 2.13 4.18 10.46
N SER A 16 2.24 5.45 10.08
CA SER A 16 3.09 5.90 8.97
C SER A 16 4.57 5.61 9.20
N LEU A 17 5.06 5.77 10.43
CA LEU A 17 6.45 5.48 10.80
C LEU A 17 6.71 3.97 10.75
N ILE A 18 5.79 3.17 11.28
CA ILE A 18 5.87 1.70 11.22
C ILE A 18 5.92 1.21 9.76
N CYS A 19 5.05 1.76 8.90
CA CYS A 19 5.04 1.45 7.48
C CYS A 19 6.37 1.79 6.79
N LEU A 20 6.99 2.93 7.12
CA LEU A 20 8.26 3.36 6.52
C LEU A 20 9.44 2.51 7.00
N ILE A 21 9.46 2.12 8.28
CA ILE A 21 10.45 1.18 8.81
C ILE A 21 10.29 -0.18 8.12
N LEU A 22 9.06 -0.67 8.00
CA LEU A 22 8.80 -1.97 7.38
C LEU A 22 9.18 -1.98 5.90
N LEU A 23 8.90 -0.91 5.16
CA LEU A 23 9.36 -0.72 3.78
C LEU A 23 10.88 -0.93 3.64
N ILE A 24 11.67 -0.32 4.52
CA ILE A 24 13.13 -0.46 4.50
C ILE A 24 13.53 -1.91 4.81
N VAL A 25 12.91 -2.51 5.82
CA VAL A 25 13.18 -3.89 6.22
C VAL A 25 12.86 -4.87 5.09
N GLU A 26 11.77 -4.67 4.35
CA GLU A 26 11.39 -5.53 3.22
C GLU A 26 12.26 -5.33 1.99
N ILE A 27 12.70 -4.11 1.69
CA ILE A 27 13.64 -3.86 0.59
C ILE A 27 14.99 -4.52 0.89
N VAL A 28 15.53 -4.31 2.10
CA VAL A 28 16.81 -4.89 2.51
C VAL A 28 16.70 -6.41 2.63
N GLY A 29 15.65 -6.89 3.29
CA GLY A 29 15.38 -8.31 3.49
C GLY A 29 15.12 -9.06 2.18
N GLY A 30 14.35 -8.47 1.26
CA GLY A 30 14.09 -9.04 -0.06
C GLY A 30 15.33 -9.10 -0.94
N SER A 31 16.18 -8.07 -0.88
CA SER A 31 17.47 -8.05 -1.59
C SER A 31 18.42 -9.13 -1.04
N ALA A 32 18.53 -9.23 0.29
CA ALA A 32 19.38 -10.22 0.94
C ALA A 32 18.86 -11.66 0.77
N ALA A 33 17.54 -11.87 0.81
CA ALA A 33 16.92 -13.18 0.60
C ALA A 33 16.84 -13.58 -0.87
N CYS A 34 17.18 -12.67 -1.78
CA CYS A 34 16.93 -12.80 -3.22
C CYS A 34 15.45 -13.10 -3.54
N SER A 35 14.50 -12.60 -2.77
CA SER A 35 13.05 -12.80 -2.96
C SER A 35 12.43 -11.59 -3.66
N ILE A 36 11.83 -11.81 -4.84
CA ILE A 36 11.12 -10.73 -5.55
C ILE A 36 9.77 -10.47 -4.89
N LEU A 37 9.18 -11.49 -4.25
CA LEU A 37 7.94 -11.35 -3.50
C LEU A 37 8.07 -10.29 -2.40
N LEU A 38 9.11 -10.36 -1.57
CA LEU A 38 9.37 -9.37 -0.51
C LEU A 38 9.61 -7.96 -1.09
N LEU A 39 10.36 -7.85 -2.19
CA LEU A 39 10.59 -6.56 -2.84
C LEU A 39 9.28 -5.94 -3.37
N THR A 40 8.38 -6.78 -3.88
CA THR A 40 7.07 -6.34 -4.40
C THR A 40 6.11 -5.99 -3.26
N ASP A 41 6.18 -6.66 -2.11
CA ASP A 41 5.46 -6.27 -0.90
C ASP A 41 5.91 -4.88 -0.40
N GLY A 42 7.21 -4.59 -0.46
CA GLY A 42 7.74 -3.25 -0.19
C GLY A 42 7.16 -2.18 -1.13
N VAL A 43 7.10 -2.47 -2.44
CA VAL A 43 6.45 -1.58 -3.42
C VAL A 43 4.98 -1.32 -3.07
N ARG A 44 4.25 -2.35 -2.63
CA ARG A 44 2.87 -2.23 -2.16
C ARG A 44 2.77 -1.38 -0.89
N LEU A 45 3.61 -1.60 0.12
CA LEU A 45 3.66 -0.76 1.32
C LEU A 45 3.90 0.71 0.99
N PHE A 46 4.75 0.99 0.00
CA PHE A 46 4.96 2.37 -0.44
C PHE A 46 3.72 2.96 -1.13
N ALA A 47 2.97 2.18 -1.91
CA ALA A 47 1.68 2.61 -2.46
C ALA A 47 0.66 2.93 -1.35
N ASP A 48 0.61 2.12 -0.29
CA ASP A 48 -0.25 2.38 0.86
C ASP A 48 0.13 3.66 1.60
N TYR A 49 1.43 3.91 1.76
CA TYR A 49 1.94 5.15 2.33
C TYR A 49 1.48 6.36 1.51
N LEU A 50 1.60 6.31 0.17
CA LEU A 50 1.13 7.37 -0.74
C LEU A 50 -0.39 7.58 -0.67
N THR A 51 -1.18 6.52 -0.45
CA THR A 51 -2.64 6.63 -0.28
C THR A 51 -3.02 7.52 0.90
N HIS A 52 -2.22 7.46 1.97
CA HIS A 52 -2.42 8.26 3.18
C HIS A 52 -1.83 9.68 3.09
N TYR A 53 -1.05 9.98 2.06
CA TYR A 53 -0.53 11.33 1.84
C TYR A 53 -1.70 12.31 1.64
N THR A 54 -1.76 13.34 2.47
CA THR A 54 -2.81 14.38 2.41
C THR A 54 -2.27 15.63 1.74
N THR A 55 -2.88 16.02 0.63
CA THR A 55 -2.48 17.23 -0.09
C THR A 55 -2.72 18.48 0.73
N ASN A 56 -1.77 19.40 0.77
CA ASN A 56 -1.92 20.60 1.57
C ASN A 56 -2.83 21.63 0.88
N LYS A 57 -4.04 21.79 1.43
CA LYS A 57 -5.09 22.65 0.86
C LYS A 57 -4.85 24.14 1.06
N SER A 58 -3.93 24.54 1.95
CA SER A 58 -3.61 25.96 2.17
C SER A 58 -2.57 26.53 1.21
N LEU A 59 -1.94 25.67 0.39
CA LEU A 59 -0.96 26.09 -0.60
C LEU A 59 -1.61 26.85 -1.77
N SER A 60 -0.84 27.72 -2.40
CA SER A 60 -1.28 28.40 -3.62
C SER A 60 -1.51 27.38 -4.76
N PRO A 61 -2.36 27.69 -5.75
CA PRO A 61 -2.74 26.73 -6.79
C PRO A 61 -1.56 26.09 -7.52
N CYS A 62 -0.50 26.85 -7.82
CA CYS A 62 0.69 26.33 -8.50
C CYS A 62 1.39 25.22 -7.70
N TRP A 63 1.56 25.41 -6.38
CA TRP A 63 2.17 24.42 -5.51
C TRP A 63 1.29 23.18 -5.34
N ARG A 64 -0.04 23.34 -5.39
CA ARG A 64 -0.97 22.20 -5.37
C ARG A 64 -0.88 21.36 -6.63
N TYR A 65 -0.75 21.98 -7.81
CA TYR A 65 -0.52 21.23 -9.05
C TYR A 65 0.83 20.51 -9.04
N ALA A 66 1.87 21.10 -8.47
CA ALA A 66 3.15 20.42 -8.28
C ALA A 66 3.04 19.19 -7.36
N GLU A 67 2.26 19.29 -6.28
CA GLU A 67 1.98 18.17 -5.38
C GLU A 67 1.21 17.03 -6.09
N PHE A 68 0.21 17.37 -6.90
CA PHE A 68 -0.48 16.37 -7.73
C PHE A 68 0.46 15.71 -8.75
N ALA A 69 1.30 16.51 -9.44
CA ALA A 69 2.27 16.01 -10.40
C ALA A 69 3.28 15.06 -9.74
N PHE A 70 3.75 15.39 -8.53
CA PHE A 70 4.62 14.52 -7.74
C PHE A 70 3.95 13.18 -7.44
N LEU A 71 2.68 13.19 -6.99
CA LEU A 71 1.96 11.95 -6.68
C LEU A 71 1.73 11.10 -7.93
N PHE A 72 1.42 11.69 -9.09
CA PHE A 72 1.37 10.96 -10.36
C PHE A 72 2.72 10.36 -10.74
N ALA A 73 3.81 11.13 -10.60
CA ALA A 73 5.16 10.63 -10.87
C ALA A 73 5.51 9.42 -9.99
N CYS A 74 5.15 9.44 -8.70
CA CYS A 74 5.29 8.29 -7.81
C CYS A 74 4.49 7.08 -8.30
N VAL A 75 3.24 7.27 -8.74
CA VAL A 75 2.42 6.17 -9.28
C VAL A 75 3.05 5.54 -10.53
N PHE A 76 3.55 6.36 -11.46
CA PHE A 76 4.25 5.84 -12.64
C PHE A 76 5.54 5.11 -12.29
N PHE A 77 6.28 5.62 -11.31
CA PHE A 77 7.48 4.94 -10.79
C PHE A 77 7.13 3.57 -10.19
N LEU A 78 6.02 3.46 -9.45
CA LEU A 78 5.56 2.18 -8.93
C LEU A 78 5.22 1.19 -10.03
N TRP A 79 4.53 1.63 -11.08
CA TRP A 79 4.22 0.77 -12.23
C TRP A 79 5.49 0.28 -12.94
N ALA A 80 6.49 1.14 -13.10
CA ALA A 80 7.77 0.75 -13.68
C ALA A 80 8.48 -0.31 -12.83
N LEU A 81 8.55 -0.12 -11.50
CA LEU A 81 9.14 -1.11 -10.59
C LEU A 81 8.39 -2.45 -10.62
N THR A 82 7.07 -2.42 -10.54
CA THR A 82 6.24 -3.63 -10.62
C THR A 82 6.43 -4.35 -11.95
N GLY A 83 6.52 -3.61 -13.06
CA GLY A 83 6.82 -4.19 -14.38
C GLY A 83 8.16 -4.91 -14.42
N VAL A 84 9.21 -4.30 -13.85
CA VAL A 84 10.54 -4.93 -13.73
C VAL A 84 10.47 -6.20 -12.87
N PHE A 85 9.77 -6.17 -11.73
CA PHE A 85 9.63 -7.34 -10.87
C PHE A 85 8.84 -8.48 -11.51
N VAL A 86 7.75 -8.18 -12.22
CA VAL A 86 6.98 -9.16 -12.99
C VAL A 86 7.85 -9.78 -14.09
N PHE A 87 8.64 -8.97 -14.79
CA PHE A 87 9.58 -9.48 -15.78
C PHE A 87 10.62 -10.42 -15.15
N CYS A 88 11.27 -10.00 -14.06
CA CYS A 88 12.25 -10.81 -13.34
C CYS A 88 11.62 -12.10 -12.78
N ALA A 89 10.40 -12.05 -12.26
CA ALA A 89 9.67 -13.24 -11.80
C ALA A 89 9.37 -14.18 -12.98
N THR A 90 8.98 -13.64 -14.14
CA THR A 90 8.76 -14.45 -15.34
C THR A 90 10.04 -15.17 -15.77
N GLN A 91 11.19 -14.48 -15.72
CA GLN A 91 12.48 -15.11 -16.01
C GLN A 91 12.79 -16.25 -15.02
N ARG A 92 12.53 -16.05 -13.72
CA ARG A 92 12.68 -17.11 -12.71
C ARG A 92 11.75 -18.30 -12.92
N ALA A 93 10.51 -18.05 -13.36
CA ALA A 93 9.54 -19.10 -13.65
C ALA A 93 9.94 -19.97 -14.84
N ILE A 94 10.62 -19.39 -15.83
CA ILE A 94 11.07 -20.12 -17.03
C ILE A 94 12.39 -20.85 -16.75
N SER A 95 13.35 -20.18 -16.12
CA SER A 95 14.67 -20.77 -15.88
C SER A 95 14.63 -21.85 -14.80
N MET A 96 13.71 -21.78 -13.83
CA MET A 96 13.58 -22.67 -12.67
C MET A 96 14.87 -22.81 -11.82
N GLU A 97 15.92 -22.06 -12.13
CA GLU A 97 17.22 -22.07 -11.46
C GLU A 97 17.36 -20.81 -10.59
N PHE A 98 16.66 -20.77 -9.46
CA PHE A 98 16.83 -19.71 -8.48
C PHE A 98 16.79 -20.27 -7.06
N LYS A 99 17.77 -19.85 -6.26
CA LYS A 99 17.87 -20.18 -4.84
C LYS A 99 17.46 -18.96 -4.04
N ILE A 100 16.46 -19.13 -3.20
CA ILE A 100 16.00 -18.12 -2.23
C ILE A 100 16.52 -18.54 -0.87
N ASP A 101 16.94 -17.59 -0.03
CA ASP A 101 17.20 -17.86 1.38
C ASP A 101 15.87 -18.00 2.11
N GLU A 102 15.43 -19.24 2.32
CA GLU A 102 14.15 -19.57 2.93
C GLU A 102 14.05 -19.11 4.39
N ARG A 103 15.17 -19.05 5.12
CA ARG A 103 15.19 -18.64 6.52
C ARG A 103 14.98 -17.15 6.64
N LEU A 104 15.69 -16.37 5.82
CA LEU A 104 15.55 -14.92 5.83
C LEU A 104 14.16 -14.49 5.34
N LEU A 105 13.64 -15.13 4.29
CA LEU A 105 12.28 -14.91 3.80
C LEU A 105 11.23 -15.13 4.90
N LEU A 106 11.35 -16.23 5.67
CA LEU A 106 10.43 -16.53 6.75
C LEU A 106 10.51 -15.51 7.89
N ILE A 107 11.73 -15.14 8.32
CA ILE A 107 11.92 -14.17 9.42
C ILE A 107 11.32 -12.81 9.04
N ILE A 108 11.62 -12.30 7.85
CA ILE A 108 11.13 -10.99 7.39
C ILE A 108 9.60 -10.99 7.23
N SER A 109 9.03 -12.05 6.68
CA SER A 109 7.57 -12.15 6.52
C SER A 109 6.81 -12.27 7.85
N ILE A 110 7.39 -12.91 8.88
CA ILE A 110 6.83 -12.91 10.24
C ILE A 110 6.81 -11.49 10.81
N ILE A 111 7.92 -10.76 10.69
CA ILE A 111 8.00 -9.37 11.16
C ILE A 111 6.96 -8.51 10.43
N ALA A 112 6.83 -8.68 9.11
CA ALA A 112 5.85 -7.97 8.30
C ALA A 112 4.40 -8.24 8.75
N VAL A 113 4.03 -9.50 8.99
CA VAL A 113 2.69 -9.85 9.50
C VAL A 113 2.42 -9.22 10.85
N LEU A 114 3.37 -9.26 11.79
CA LEU A 114 3.20 -8.68 13.12
C LEU A 114 3.01 -7.15 13.04
N CYS A 115 3.82 -6.46 12.24
CA CYS A 115 3.68 -5.03 12.00
C CYS A 115 2.35 -4.69 11.29
N ASN A 116 1.94 -5.48 10.30
CA ASN A 116 0.67 -5.32 9.58
C ASN A 116 -0.54 -5.54 10.50
N LEU A 117 -0.45 -6.47 11.45
CA LEU A 117 -1.47 -6.68 12.48
C LEU A 117 -1.54 -5.50 13.46
N ALA A 118 -0.40 -4.96 13.88
CA ALA A 118 -0.37 -3.75 14.71
C ALA A 118 -1.01 -2.55 13.99
N MET A 119 -0.70 -2.37 12.70
CA MET A 119 -1.32 -1.35 11.86
C MET A 119 -2.84 -1.57 11.69
N LEU A 120 -3.28 -2.82 11.54
CA LEU A 120 -4.70 -3.18 11.49
C LEU A 120 -5.43 -2.75 12.76
N VAL A 121 -4.92 -3.08 13.94
CA VAL A 121 -5.56 -2.74 15.23
C VAL A 121 -5.70 -1.22 15.39
N MET A 122 -4.66 -0.47 14.99
CA MET A 122 -4.71 1.01 14.99
C MET A 122 -5.77 1.56 14.03
N HIS A 123 -5.99 0.91 12.89
CA HIS A 123 -6.98 1.34 11.90
C HIS A 123 -8.41 0.91 12.27
N PHE A 124 -8.59 -0.31 12.82
CA PHE A 124 -9.88 -0.89 13.19
C PHE A 124 -10.62 -0.06 14.24
N SER A 125 -9.86 0.56 15.15
CA SER A 125 -10.36 1.53 16.15
C SER A 125 -11.12 2.72 15.54
N LYS A 126 -10.93 3.00 14.24
CA LYS A 126 -11.63 4.09 13.51
C LYS A 126 -12.88 3.60 12.77
N VAL A 127 -12.91 2.35 12.34
CA VAL A 127 -14.06 1.75 11.62
C VAL A 127 -15.29 1.64 12.51
N LEU A 128 -15.07 1.39 13.81
CA LEU A 128 -16.14 1.23 14.80
C LEU A 128 -16.80 2.56 15.21
N LYS A 129 -16.26 3.73 14.80
CA LYS A 129 -16.87 5.01 15.16
C LYS A 129 -18.13 5.29 14.31
N PRO A 130 -19.27 5.63 14.94
CA PRO A 130 -20.48 5.97 14.21
C PRO A 130 -20.26 7.24 13.36
N ARG A 131 -20.57 7.18 12.06
CA ARG A 131 -20.60 8.36 11.17
C ARG A 131 -21.97 9.03 11.25
N ARG A 132 -22.02 10.34 11.01
CA ARG A 132 -23.28 11.11 10.88
C ARG A 132 -24.16 10.52 9.78
N PHE A 133 -25.47 10.73 9.90
CA PHE A 133 -26.52 10.20 9.00
C PHE A 133 -26.17 10.46 7.52
N THR A 134 -25.87 9.38 6.79
CA THR A 134 -25.74 9.34 5.33
C THR A 134 -26.84 8.44 4.76
N PRO A 135 -27.28 8.64 3.51
CA PRO A 135 -28.22 7.73 2.85
C PRO A 135 -27.67 6.30 2.80
N LEU A 136 -28.56 5.30 2.82
CA LEU A 136 -28.22 3.89 3.01
C LEU A 136 -27.24 3.35 1.95
N SER A 137 -27.35 3.80 0.70
CA SER A 137 -26.44 3.42 -0.41
C SER A 137 -25.00 3.89 -0.17
N ASP A 138 -24.83 5.10 0.36
CA ASP A 138 -23.52 5.68 0.66
C ASP A 138 -22.92 5.01 1.89
N PHE A 139 -23.75 4.66 2.86
CA PHE A 139 -23.32 3.90 4.03
C PHE A 139 -22.81 2.50 3.64
N ILE A 140 -23.56 1.77 2.80
CA ILE A 140 -23.18 0.44 2.34
C ILE A 140 -21.90 0.50 1.49
N SER A 141 -21.82 1.42 0.53
CA SER A 141 -20.66 1.55 -0.35
C SER A 141 -19.38 1.95 0.40
N VAL A 142 -19.46 2.88 1.36
CA VAL A 142 -18.33 3.27 2.20
C VAL A 142 -17.88 2.13 3.10
N ARG A 143 -18.81 1.41 3.73
CA ARG A 143 -18.46 0.25 4.58
C ARG A 143 -17.87 -0.90 3.78
N ALA A 144 -18.43 -1.19 2.61
CA ALA A 144 -17.87 -2.20 1.71
C ALA A 144 -16.43 -1.83 1.30
N HIS A 145 -16.19 -0.58 0.91
CA HIS A 145 -14.85 -0.12 0.55
C HIS A 145 -13.85 -0.21 1.72
N GLN A 146 -14.27 0.16 2.94
CA GLN A 146 -13.40 0.06 4.13
C GLN A 146 -13.09 -1.39 4.51
N ILE A 147 -14.08 -2.29 4.44
CA ILE A 147 -13.88 -3.72 4.73
C ILE A 147 -12.99 -4.35 3.67
N LEU A 148 -13.22 -4.06 2.39
CA LEU A 148 -12.38 -4.55 1.30
C LEU A 148 -10.95 -4.04 1.45
N HIS A 149 -10.74 -2.76 1.74
CA HIS A 149 -9.41 -2.20 1.99
C HIS A 149 -8.71 -2.93 3.14
N ILE A 150 -9.41 -3.19 4.25
CA ILE A 150 -8.84 -3.91 5.38
C ILE A 150 -8.48 -5.35 5.00
N PHE A 151 -9.39 -6.06 4.34
CA PHE A 151 -9.21 -7.45 3.95
C PHE A 151 -8.04 -7.61 2.97
N PHE A 152 -8.01 -6.80 1.90
CA PHE A 152 -6.95 -6.88 0.91
C PHE A 152 -5.62 -6.38 1.46
N ASN A 153 -5.59 -5.27 2.22
CA ASN A 153 -4.32 -4.72 2.66
C ASN A 153 -3.65 -5.53 3.79
N HIS A 154 -4.44 -6.11 4.69
CA HIS A 154 -3.91 -6.90 5.80
C HIS A 154 -3.82 -8.39 5.48
N GLY A 155 -4.67 -8.92 4.59
CA GLY A 155 -4.61 -10.30 4.13
C GLY A 155 -3.35 -10.59 3.30
N VAL A 156 -2.79 -9.57 2.64
CA VAL A 156 -1.54 -9.67 1.89
C VAL A 156 -0.36 -10.10 2.75
N GLY A 157 -0.18 -9.52 3.94
CA GLY A 157 0.93 -9.90 4.81
C GLY A 157 0.88 -11.40 5.16
N LEU A 158 -0.32 -11.92 5.45
CA LEU A 158 -0.53 -13.35 5.71
C LEU A 158 -0.21 -14.21 4.50
N PHE A 159 -0.53 -13.73 3.30
CA PHE A 159 -0.20 -14.42 2.05
C PHE A 159 1.31 -14.51 1.84
N VAL A 160 2.07 -13.44 2.06
CA VAL A 160 3.54 -13.44 1.95
C VAL A 160 4.17 -14.38 2.97
N PHE A 161 3.67 -14.36 4.21
CA PHE A 161 4.09 -15.30 5.24
C PHE A 161 3.78 -16.75 4.88
N ALA A 162 2.59 -17.03 4.34
CA ALA A 162 2.24 -18.37 3.89
C ALA A 162 3.20 -18.86 2.78
N ALA A 163 3.53 -18.01 1.81
CA ALA A 163 4.52 -18.33 0.77
C ALA A 163 5.90 -18.61 1.37
N GLY A 164 6.36 -17.79 2.32
CA GLY A 164 7.61 -18.02 3.05
C GLY A 164 7.63 -19.33 3.84
N LEU A 165 6.53 -19.66 4.51
CA LEU A 165 6.38 -20.91 5.26
C LEU A 165 6.40 -22.14 4.34
N LEU A 166 5.76 -22.06 3.17
CA LEU A 166 5.78 -23.12 2.16
C LEU A 166 7.20 -23.38 1.65
N ILE A 167 7.94 -22.32 1.31
CA ILE A 167 9.33 -22.42 0.84
C ILE A 167 10.25 -22.94 1.96
N PHE A 168 10.00 -22.57 3.21
CA PHE A 168 10.76 -23.09 4.36
C PHE A 168 10.54 -24.58 4.60
N ILE A 169 9.29 -25.08 4.49
CA ILE A 169 8.99 -26.51 4.65
C ILE A 169 9.60 -27.32 3.50
N ASN A 170 9.48 -26.82 2.27
CA ASN A 170 10.02 -27.46 1.10
C ASN A 170 10.69 -26.44 0.16
N PRO A 171 12.03 -26.34 0.18
CA PRO A 171 12.76 -25.39 -0.67
C PRO A 171 12.53 -25.58 -2.17
N SER A 172 12.05 -26.75 -2.61
CA SER A 172 11.67 -26.98 -4.02
C SER A 172 10.42 -26.19 -4.45
N TRP A 173 9.64 -25.65 -3.51
CA TRP A 173 8.45 -24.84 -3.79
C TRP A 173 8.78 -23.36 -3.97
N ASN A 174 10.00 -23.04 -4.40
CA ASN A 174 10.48 -21.68 -4.70
C ASN A 174 9.58 -20.94 -5.72
N ILE A 175 8.82 -21.67 -6.55
CA ILE A 175 7.79 -21.11 -7.45
C ILE A 175 6.72 -20.27 -6.71
N ALA A 176 6.49 -20.52 -5.42
CA ALA A 176 5.58 -19.73 -4.59
C ALA A 176 5.97 -18.24 -4.53
N ASP A 177 7.27 -17.91 -4.57
CA ASP A 177 7.78 -16.53 -4.64
C ASP A 177 7.31 -15.83 -5.93
N THR A 178 7.35 -16.54 -7.05
CA THR A 178 6.93 -16.03 -8.36
C THR A 178 5.42 -15.84 -8.42
N ILE A 179 4.65 -16.84 -8.01
CA ILE A 179 3.18 -16.76 -7.97
C ILE A 179 2.75 -15.60 -7.07
N GLY A 180 3.39 -15.46 -5.90
CA GLY A 180 3.14 -14.35 -5.01
C GLY A 180 3.47 -13.00 -5.62
N THR A 181 4.55 -12.90 -6.39
CA THR A 181 4.93 -11.67 -7.08
C THR A 181 3.84 -11.22 -8.06
N TYR A 182 3.25 -12.14 -8.83
CA TYR A 182 2.15 -11.79 -9.74
C TYR A 182 0.90 -11.32 -8.99
N ILE A 183 0.56 -11.97 -7.89
CA ILE A 183 -0.56 -11.56 -7.04
C ILE A 183 -0.31 -10.15 -6.48
N MET A 184 0.90 -9.87 -5.98
CA MET A 184 1.25 -8.53 -5.49
C MET A 184 1.24 -7.48 -6.58
N ALA A 185 1.68 -7.81 -7.79
CA ALA A 185 1.61 -6.88 -8.92
C ALA A 185 0.17 -6.42 -9.17
N VAL A 186 -0.79 -7.34 -9.23
CA VAL A 186 -2.22 -7.02 -9.40
C VAL A 186 -2.71 -6.10 -8.27
N LEU A 187 -2.30 -6.37 -7.03
CA LEU A 187 -2.70 -5.57 -5.88
C LEU A 187 -2.08 -4.16 -5.89
N VAL A 188 -0.83 -4.01 -6.35
CA VAL A 188 -0.22 -2.69 -6.56
C VAL A 188 -1.01 -1.88 -7.59
N PHE A 189 -1.45 -2.51 -8.69
CA PHE A 189 -2.32 -1.85 -9.67
C PHE A 189 -3.67 -1.45 -9.07
N ALA A 190 -4.29 -2.31 -8.26
CA ALA A 190 -5.55 -1.99 -7.58
C ALA A 190 -5.41 -0.81 -6.61
N ASN A 191 -4.36 -0.77 -5.78
CA ASN A 191 -4.11 0.31 -4.84
C ASN A 191 -3.79 1.63 -5.57
N THR A 192 -2.97 1.59 -6.61
CA THR A 192 -2.63 2.79 -7.39
C THR A 192 -3.83 3.35 -8.17
N ALA A 193 -4.77 2.51 -8.63
CA ALA A 193 -6.03 2.98 -9.21
C ALA A 193 -6.87 3.77 -8.19
N ALA A 194 -6.88 3.36 -6.92
CA ALA A 194 -7.55 4.10 -5.86
C ALA A 194 -6.90 5.48 -5.62
N ILE A 195 -5.56 5.56 -5.67
CA ILE A 195 -4.80 6.83 -5.56
C ILE A 195 -5.17 7.75 -6.72
N ILE A 196 -5.13 7.27 -7.96
CA ILE A 196 -5.50 8.06 -9.15
C ILE A 196 -6.92 8.62 -9.01
N ASN A 197 -7.88 7.77 -8.63
CA ASN A 197 -9.28 8.19 -8.42
C ASN A 197 -9.42 9.25 -7.33
N LYS A 198 -8.60 9.21 -6.28
CA LYS A 198 -8.53 10.27 -5.27
C LYS A 198 -7.98 11.56 -5.87
N LEU A 199 -6.86 11.51 -6.58
CA LEU A 199 -6.23 12.68 -7.20
C LEU A 199 -7.13 13.38 -8.22
N VAL A 200 -7.78 12.62 -9.09
CA VAL A 200 -8.70 13.18 -10.11
C VAL A 200 -9.85 13.93 -9.45
N ARG A 201 -10.40 13.40 -8.35
CA ARG A 201 -11.45 14.10 -7.58
C ARG A 201 -10.93 15.39 -6.97
N GLU A 202 -9.75 15.38 -6.35
CA GLU A 202 -9.16 16.57 -5.74
C GLU A 202 -8.82 17.65 -6.77
N ILE A 203 -8.30 17.28 -7.94
CA ILE A 203 -8.02 18.19 -9.05
C ILE A 203 -9.31 18.84 -9.57
N ARG A 204 -10.36 18.04 -9.78
CA ARG A 204 -11.68 18.55 -10.20
C ARG A 204 -12.23 19.56 -9.20
N ASP A 205 -12.08 19.29 -7.90
CA ASP A 205 -12.51 20.21 -6.84
C ASP A 205 -11.70 21.52 -6.79
N VAL A 206 -10.44 21.51 -7.24
CA VAL A 206 -9.65 22.74 -7.39
C VAL A 206 -10.15 23.55 -8.58
N TRP A 207 -10.37 22.87 -9.71
CA TRP A 207 -10.80 23.49 -10.95
C TRP A 207 -12.17 24.17 -10.80
N LEU A 208 -13.17 23.46 -10.26
CA LEU A 208 -14.51 24.02 -10.02
C LEU A 208 -14.50 25.22 -9.06
N ARG A 209 -13.59 25.24 -8.07
CA ARG A 209 -13.43 26.38 -7.16
C ARG A 209 -12.84 27.61 -7.85
N ARG A 210 -11.90 27.41 -8.77
CA ARG A 210 -11.31 28.52 -9.54
C ARG A 210 -12.36 29.22 -10.39
N ASP A 211 -13.16 28.46 -11.14
CA ASP A 211 -14.24 29.00 -11.99
C ASP A 211 -15.35 29.74 -11.21
N SER A 212 -15.42 29.54 -9.89
CA SER A 212 -16.37 30.24 -9.02
C SER A 212 -15.84 31.61 -8.56
N TYR A 213 -14.51 31.78 -8.45
CA TYR A 213 -13.89 33.07 -8.12
C TYR A 213 -13.84 34.00 -9.33
N ASP A 214 -13.59 33.47 -10.52
CA ASP A 214 -13.50 34.27 -11.76
C ASP A 214 -14.87 34.78 -12.26
N ARG A 215 -15.98 34.40 -11.59
CA ARG A 215 -17.36 34.79 -11.92
C ARG A 215 -17.98 35.84 -10.97
N ILE A 216 -17.20 36.37 -10.03
CA ILE A 216 -17.59 37.45 -9.10
C ILE A 216 -16.79 38.70 -9.47
#